data_AF-A0A961RJ22-F1
#
_entry.id   AF-A0A961RJ22-F1
#
_cell.length_a   1.000
_cell.length_b   1.000
_cell.length_c   1.000
_cell.angle_alpha   90.00
_cell.angle_beta   90.00
_cell.angle_gamma   90.00
#
_symmetry.space_group_name_H-M   'P 1'
#
loop_
_entity.id
_entity.type
_entity.pdbx_description
1 polymer ?
#
loop_
_entity_poly.entity_id
_entity_poly.type
_entity_poly.pdbx_seq_one_letter_code
_entity_poly.pdbx_strand_id
1 'polypeptide(L)'
;SDKLGQVSYGENQQEVFLGHSVAQSKNVSEATAQTIDAEIHRLIDEAYDSATKILKRKKKDWETLSQGLLEYETLSGEEIADLLSGKPPRRDQGDDTPPARGGAVPSAGKKSRGSKGGDEAGDLEPQPQ
;
A
#
# COMPACT_ATOMS: atom_id res chain seq x y z
N SER A 1 -9.56 -20.79 -25.22
CA SER A 1 -8.74 -20.70 -26.43
C SER A 1 -9.27 -21.73 -27.42
N ASP A 2 -9.63 -21.30 -28.63
CA ASP A 2 -10.21 -22.18 -29.67
C ASP A 2 -9.20 -23.18 -30.25
N LYS A 3 -7.89 -22.96 -30.03
CA LYS A 3 -6.82 -23.83 -30.55
C LYS A 3 -6.47 -25.01 -29.64
N LEU A 4 -6.60 -24.85 -28.32
CA LEU A 4 -6.19 -25.87 -27.34
C LEU A 4 -7.37 -26.60 -26.70
N GLY A 5 -8.60 -26.08 -26.79
CA GLY A 5 -9.77 -26.64 -26.10
C GLY A 5 -9.63 -26.60 -24.57
N GLN A 6 -10.66 -27.04 -23.84
CA GLN A 6 -10.60 -27.15 -22.38
C GLN A 6 -9.92 -28.47 -21.98
N VAL A 7 -8.60 -28.52 -22.09
CA VAL A 7 -7.80 -29.68 -21.67
C VAL A 7 -6.99 -29.30 -20.44
N SER A 8 -7.15 -30.07 -19.36
CA SER A 8 -6.38 -29.91 -18.12
C SER A 8 -5.02 -30.59 -18.30
N TYR A 9 -3.95 -29.80 -18.44
CA TYR A 9 -2.56 -30.27 -18.54
C TYR A 9 -1.85 -30.26 -17.16
N GLY A 10 -2.60 -30.41 -16.07
CA GLY A 10 -2.03 -30.42 -14.72
C GLY A 10 -1.08 -31.59 -14.52
N GLU A 11 0.15 -31.31 -14.11
CA GLU A 11 1.11 -32.30 -13.62
C GLU A 11 0.45 -33.15 -12.53
N ASN A 12 0.26 -34.44 -12.80
CA ASN A 12 -0.02 -35.41 -11.75
C ASN A 12 1.24 -35.51 -10.87
N GLN A 13 1.31 -34.70 -9.81
CA GLN A 13 2.24 -34.87 -8.70
C GLN A 13 1.85 -36.15 -7.95
N GLN A 14 2.22 -37.30 -8.51
CA GLN A 14 1.98 -38.60 -7.92
C GLN A 14 3.19 -38.95 -7.06
N GLU A 15 2.98 -39.14 -5.75
CA GLU A 15 4.02 -39.60 -4.83
C GLU A 15 4.60 -40.95 -5.30
N VAL A 16 5.90 -40.94 -5.63
CA VAL A 16 6.68 -42.10 -6.07
C VAL A 16 7.03 -42.99 -4.87
N PHE A 17 6.18 -43.97 -4.58
CA PHE A 17 6.51 -45.07 -3.67
C PHE A 17 6.90 -46.33 -4.46
N LEU A 18 8.05 -46.92 -4.10
CA LEU A 18 8.60 -48.21 -4.55
C LEU A 18 9.00 -48.36 -6.04
N GLY A 19 10.18 -47.82 -6.38
CA GLY A 19 11.18 -48.55 -7.16
C GLY A 19 10.94 -48.81 -8.66
N HIS A 20 9.94 -48.19 -9.29
CA HIS A 20 9.78 -48.23 -10.75
C HIS A 20 9.81 -46.81 -11.33
N SER A 21 11.00 -46.24 -11.37
CA SER A 21 11.32 -45.03 -12.13
C SER A 21 11.38 -45.37 -13.62
N VAL A 22 10.24 -45.61 -14.26
CA VAL A 22 10.20 -45.76 -15.72
C VAL A 22 9.17 -44.80 -16.29
N ALA A 23 9.69 -43.67 -16.75
CA ALA A 23 9.11 -42.81 -17.77
C ALA A 23 7.71 -42.23 -17.48
N GLN A 24 7.60 -41.33 -16.49
CA GLN A 24 6.74 -40.17 -16.69
C GLN A 24 7.42 -39.24 -17.70
N SER A 25 7.34 -39.63 -18.97
CA SER A 25 7.64 -38.71 -20.06
C SER A 25 6.64 -37.55 -19.97
N LYS A 26 7.15 -36.32 -20.10
CA LYS A 26 6.35 -35.11 -20.24
C LYS A 26 5.32 -35.38 -21.35
N ASN A 27 4.05 -35.61 -21.00
CA ASN A 27 2.98 -35.96 -21.94
C ASN A 27 2.52 -34.77 -22.80
N VAL A 28 3.37 -33.76 -23.01
CA VAL A 28 3.11 -32.61 -23.88
C VAL A 28 4.09 -32.74 -25.03
N SER A 29 3.57 -32.98 -26.24
CA SER A 29 4.39 -32.99 -27.45
C SER A 29 5.05 -31.62 -27.64
N GLU A 30 6.24 -31.55 -28.23
CA GLU A 30 6.93 -30.29 -28.51
C GLU A 30 6.03 -29.30 -29.28
N ALA A 31 5.26 -29.81 -30.24
CA ALA A 31 4.28 -29.02 -31.00
C ALA A 31 3.16 -28.44 -30.11
N THR A 32 2.71 -29.20 -29.11
CA THR A 32 1.70 -28.73 -28.14
C THR A 32 2.30 -27.67 -27.22
N ALA A 33 3.54 -27.85 -26.75
CA ALA A 33 4.24 -26.86 -25.93
C ALA A 33 4.43 -25.54 -26.69
N GLN A 34 4.89 -25.60 -27.94
CA GLN A 34 5.00 -24.42 -28.82
C GLN A 34 3.66 -23.72 -29.02
N THR A 35 2.57 -24.47 -29.14
CA THR A 35 1.22 -23.90 -29.26
C THR A 35 0.77 -23.20 -27.98
N ILE A 36 1.09 -23.78 -26.81
CA ILE A 36 0.81 -23.18 -25.50
C ILE A 36 1.56 -21.86 -25.35
N ASP A 37 2.87 -21.85 -25.62
CA ASP A 37 3.68 -20.64 -25.51
C ASP A 37 3.17 -19.54 -26.44
N ALA A 38 2.86 -19.88 -27.69
CA ALA A 38 2.30 -18.92 -28.65
C ALA A 38 0.97 -18.30 -28.16
N GLU A 39 0.11 -19.09 -27.51
CA GLU A 39 -1.14 -18.60 -26.97
C GLU A 39 -0.94 -17.72 -25.72
N ILE A 40 0.02 -18.06 -24.86
CA ILE A 40 0.41 -17.23 -23.72
C ILE A 40 0.89 -15.86 -24.21
N HIS A 41 1.79 -15.84 -25.20
CA HIS A 41 2.27 -14.61 -25.82
C HIS A 41 1.13 -13.77 -26.38
N ARG A 42 0.22 -14.38 -27.15
CA ARG A 42 -0.96 -13.70 -27.70
C ARG A 42 -1.82 -13.06 -26.61
N LEU A 43 -2.07 -13.78 -25.51
CA LEU A 43 -2.88 -13.27 -24.40
C LEU A 43 -2.23 -12.08 -23.70
N ILE A 44 -0.90 -12.13 -23.51
CA ILE A 44 -0.15 -11.02 -22.89
C ILE A 44 -0.19 -9.78 -23.79
N ASP A 45 0.04 -9.95 -25.10
CA ASP A 45 0.02 -8.85 -26.06
C ASP A 45 -1.37 -8.21 -26.13
N GLU A 46 -2.43 -9.01 -26.16
CA GLU A 46 -3.81 -8.51 -26.16
C GLU A 46 -4.16 -7.76 -24.87
N ALA A 47 -3.73 -8.28 -23.72
CA ALA A 47 -3.92 -7.61 -22.43
C ALA A 47 -3.16 -6.28 -22.38
N TYR A 48 -1.92 -6.24 -22.85
CA TYR A 48 -1.08 -5.04 -22.91
C TYR A 48 -1.70 -3.97 -23.82
N ASP A 49 -2.13 -4.37 -25.02
CA ASP A 49 -2.78 -3.49 -25.97
C ASP A 49 -4.10 -2.93 -25.42
N SER A 50 -4.90 -3.79 -24.77
CA SER A 50 -6.15 -3.38 -24.13
C SER A 50 -5.90 -2.37 -23.02
N ALA A 51 -4.96 -2.66 -22.12
CA ALA A 51 -4.58 -1.76 -21.03
C ALA A 51 -4.08 -0.40 -21.58
N THR A 52 -3.21 -0.43 -22.59
CA THR A 52 -2.67 0.78 -23.24
C THR A 52 -3.78 1.59 -23.90
N LYS A 53 -4.73 0.95 -24.58
CA LYS A 53 -5.90 1.62 -25.18
C LYS A 53 -6.78 2.29 -24.11
N ILE A 54 -7.02 1.59 -23.00
CA ILE A 54 -7.81 2.13 -21.88
C ILE A 54 -7.11 3.37 -21.29
N LEU A 55 -5.82 3.27 -20.97
CA LEU A 55 -5.04 4.38 -20.41
C LEU A 55 -5.01 5.60 -21.35
N LYS A 56 -4.78 5.38 -22.65
CA LYS A 56 -4.80 6.45 -23.66
C LYS A 56 -6.18 7.12 -23.76
N ARG A 57 -7.26 6.34 -23.77
CA ARG A 57 -8.63 6.87 -23.81
C ARG A 57 -9.00 7.63 -22.55
N LYS A 58 -8.48 7.19 -21.40
CA LYS A 58 -8.72 7.76 -20.06
C LYS A 58 -7.60 8.70 -19.62
N LYS A 59 -6.87 9.31 -20.57
CA LYS A 59 -5.69 10.14 -20.28
C LYS A 59 -5.99 11.26 -19.28
N LYS A 60 -7.11 11.98 -19.43
CA LYS A 60 -7.52 13.06 -18.52
C LYS A 60 -7.76 12.55 -17.09
N ASP A 61 -8.43 11.40 -16.97
CA ASP A 61 -8.74 10.76 -15.68
C ASP A 61 -7.45 10.33 -14.99
N TRP A 62 -6.52 9.72 -15.74
CA TRP A 62 -5.20 9.32 -15.23
C TRP A 62 -4.33 10.52 -14.83
N GLU A 63 -4.28 11.59 -15.62
CA GLU A 63 -3.57 12.82 -15.28
C GLU A 63 -4.12 13.44 -13.98
N THR A 64 -5.45 13.50 -13.83
CA THR A 64 -6.10 13.96 -12.59
C THR A 64 -5.66 13.15 -11.37
N LEU A 65 -5.64 11.82 -11.48
CA LEU A 65 -5.21 10.96 -10.38
C LEU A 65 -3.72 11.10 -10.09
N SER A 66 -2.87 11.25 -11.11
CA SER A 66 -1.44 11.46 -10.93
C SER A 66 -1.15 12.78 -10.19
N GLN A 67 -1.86 13.85 -10.54
CA GLN A 67 -1.74 15.13 -9.84
C GLN A 67 -2.27 15.03 -8.41
N GLY A 68 -3.37 14.30 -8.20
CA GLY A 68 -3.88 14.02 -6.86
C GLY A 68 -2.86 13.27 -5.99
N LEU A 69 -2.18 12.26 -6.52
CA LEU A 69 -1.14 11.52 -5.79
C LEU A 69 0.10 12.38 -5.50
N LEU A 70 0.43 13.35 -6.35
CA LEU A 70 1.52 14.30 -6.07
C LEU A 70 1.18 15.24 -4.91
N GLU A 71 -0.08 15.66 -4.79
CA GLU A 71 -0.53 16.57 -3.73
C GLU A 71 -0.76 15.85 -2.40
N TYR A 72 -1.31 14.63 -2.44
CA TYR A 72 -1.84 13.94 -1.28
C TYR A 72 -1.05 12.70 -0.86
N GLU A 73 -0.06 12.25 -1.65
CA GLU A 73 0.75 11.02 -1.50
C GLU A 73 -0.03 9.69 -1.58
N THR A 74 -1.23 9.65 -1.00
CA THR A 74 -2.13 8.50 -0.95
C THR A 74 -3.57 8.94 -1.24
N LEU A 75 -4.32 8.08 -1.90
CA LEU A 75 -5.74 8.28 -2.21
C LEU A 75 -6.51 6.99 -1.87
N SER A 76 -7.59 7.13 -1.12
CA SER A 76 -8.58 6.07 -0.91
C SER A 76 -9.48 5.90 -2.14
N GLY A 77 -10.20 4.77 -2.20
CA GLY A 77 -11.12 4.50 -3.31
C GLY A 77 -12.24 5.54 -3.46
N GLU A 78 -12.72 6.11 -2.34
CA GLU A 78 -13.73 7.17 -2.35
C GLU A 78 -13.15 8.49 -2.88
N GLU A 79 -11.93 8.85 -2.47
CA GLU A 79 -11.23 10.04 -2.96
C GLU A 79 -10.89 9.96 -4.45
N ILE A 80 -10.56 8.76 -4.96
CA ILE A 80 -10.39 8.52 -6.40
C ILE A 80 -11.70 8.82 -7.14
N ALA A 81 -12.84 8.33 -6.65
CA ALA A 81 -14.13 8.57 -7.27
C ALA A 81 -14.52 10.07 -7.23
N ASP A 82 -14.29 10.73 -6.09
CA ASP A 82 -14.53 12.17 -5.94
C ASP A 82 -13.64 12.98 -6.91
N LEU A 83 -12.34 12.68 -7.00
CA LEU A 83 -11.41 13.32 -7.95
C LEU A 83 -11.82 13.16 -9.40
N LEU A 84 -12.22 11.95 -9.80
CA LEU A 84 -12.71 11.68 -11.15
C LEU A 84 -14.04 12.40 -11.44
N SER A 85 -14.83 12.71 -10.41
CA SER A 85 -16.04 13.54 -10.51
C SER A 85 -15.78 15.05 -10.46
N GLY A 86 -14.51 15.47 -10.32
CA GLY A 86 -14.10 16.87 -10.25
C GLY A 86 -14.23 17.50 -8.86
N LYS A 87 -14.38 16.68 -7.81
CA LYS A 87 -14.38 17.14 -6.41
C LYS A 87 -13.01 16.87 -5.79
N PRO A 88 -12.44 17.83 -5.03
CA PRO A 88 -11.19 17.58 -4.32
C PRO A 88 -11.37 16.51 -3.23
N PRO A 89 -10.32 15.73 -2.91
CA PRO A 89 -10.33 14.78 -1.80
C PRO A 89 -10.70 15.48 -0.49
N ARG A 90 -11.62 14.88 0.26
CA ARG A 90 -12.01 15.39 1.57
C ARG A 90 -11.16 14.73 2.64
N ARG A 91 -10.07 15.40 2.98
CA ARG A 91 -9.35 15.15 4.22
C ARG A 91 -9.97 16.03 5.30
N ASP A 92 -10.63 15.43 6.28
CA ASP A 92 -10.74 16.08 7.57
C ASP A 92 -9.31 16.35 8.03
N GLN A 93 -8.94 17.62 8.19
CA GLN A 93 -7.61 18.01 8.66
C GLN A 93 -7.41 17.47 10.07
N GLY A 94 -6.95 16.23 10.15
CA GLY A 94 -6.77 15.46 11.35
C GLY A 94 -5.47 14.70 11.22
N ASP A 95 -4.39 15.40 11.57
CA ASP A 95 -3.09 14.82 11.94
C ASP A 95 -2.13 14.40 10.82
N ASP A 96 -1.94 15.26 9.80
CA ASP A 96 -0.69 15.27 9.01
C ASP A 96 0.46 15.98 9.78
N THR A 97 0.52 15.82 11.11
CA THR A 97 1.73 16.13 11.87
C THR A 97 2.50 14.83 12.02
N PRO A 98 3.65 14.62 11.36
CA PRO A 98 4.51 13.50 11.67
C PRO A 98 4.77 13.53 13.18
N PRO A 99 4.59 12.43 13.93
CA PRO A 99 4.87 12.44 15.36
C PRO A 99 6.31 12.91 15.50
N ALA A 100 6.48 14.07 16.15
CA ALA A 100 7.80 14.60 16.41
C ALA A 100 8.55 13.48 17.11
N ARG A 101 9.56 12.90 16.42
CA ARG A 101 10.45 11.92 17.02
C ARG A 101 11.09 12.64 18.20
N GLY A 102 10.54 12.42 19.39
CA GLY A 102 11.08 12.94 20.63
C GLY A 102 12.50 12.44 20.73
N GLY A 103 13.46 13.32 20.44
CA GLY A 103 14.86 13.00 20.63
C GLY A 103 15.05 12.61 22.09
N ALA A 104 15.66 11.46 22.33
CA ALA A 104 16.03 10.96 23.65
C ALA A 104 17.19 11.75 24.26
N VAL A 105 17.17 13.08 24.12
CA VAL A 105 18.16 13.99 24.69
C VAL A 105 17.50 14.78 25.82
N PRO A 106 17.92 14.58 27.08
CA PRO A 106 17.44 15.43 28.16
C PRO A 106 17.97 16.85 27.94
N SER A 107 17.08 17.84 27.93
CA SER A 107 17.45 19.26 27.91
C SER A 107 18.13 19.63 29.23
N ALA A 108 19.45 19.53 29.27
CA ALA A 108 20.25 20.03 30.37
C ALA A 108 20.25 21.56 30.38
N GLY A 109 19.57 22.15 31.36
CA GLY A 109 19.89 23.49 31.84
C GLY A 109 18.79 24.55 31.68
N LYS A 110 17.91 24.64 32.68
CA LYS A 110 17.46 25.95 33.16
C LYS A 110 17.38 25.91 34.69
N LYS A 111 18.44 26.41 35.33
CA LYS A 111 18.50 26.64 36.78
C LYS A 111 17.42 27.67 37.15
N SER A 112 16.34 27.24 37.79
CA SER A 112 15.51 28.12 38.61
C SER A 112 16.23 28.30 39.95
N ARG A 113 16.85 29.47 40.14
CA ARG A 113 17.34 29.93 41.44
C ARG A 113 16.16 30.54 42.17
N GLY A 114 15.86 30.03 43.37
CA GLY A 114 14.84 30.59 44.25
C GLY A 114 15.27 31.89 44.94
N SER A 115 14.27 32.71 45.28
CA SER A 115 14.21 33.69 46.39
C SER A 115 12.72 34.10 46.51
N LYS A 116 11.90 33.53 47.41
CA LYS A 116 11.69 33.79 48.86
C LYS A 116 11.00 35.14 49.18
N GLY A 117 9.85 35.05 49.87
CA GLY A 117 9.03 36.11 50.50
C GLY A 117 7.57 36.03 50.00
N GLY A 118 6.54 35.58 50.71
CA GLY A 118 6.26 35.51 52.16
C GLY A 118 5.32 36.65 52.52
N ASP A 119 4.03 36.35 52.79
CA ASP A 119 3.12 37.03 53.75
C ASP A 119 1.63 36.81 53.40
N GLU A 120 0.98 35.85 54.04
CA GLU A 120 -0.43 35.96 54.45
C GLU A 120 -0.56 35.20 55.78
N ALA A 121 -0.45 35.97 56.86
CA ALA A 121 -0.49 35.51 58.23
C ALA A 121 -1.92 35.13 58.61
N GLY A 122 -2.12 33.86 58.95
CA GLY A 122 -3.25 33.40 59.74
C GLY A 122 -3.06 33.83 61.19
N ASP A 123 -3.99 34.66 61.64
CA ASP A 123 -4.28 35.08 63.00
C ASP A 123 -4.15 33.93 64.04
N LEU A 124 -3.46 34.20 65.16
CA LEU A 124 -3.64 33.66 66.51
C LEU A 124 -2.55 34.27 67.43
N GLU A 125 -2.82 35.43 68.01
CA GLU A 125 -2.03 36.04 69.09
C GLU A 125 -2.18 35.28 70.44
N PRO A 126 -1.10 35.06 71.21
CA PRO A 126 -1.19 34.77 72.64
C PRO A 126 -1.03 36.05 73.49
N GLN A 127 -1.92 36.24 74.47
CA GLN A 127 -1.93 37.41 75.39
C GLN A 127 -0.82 37.35 76.46
N PRO A 128 -0.31 38.50 76.94
CA PRO A 128 0.77 38.56 77.92
C PRO A 128 0.28 38.62 79.37
N GLN A 129 1.01 37.94 80.28
CA GLN A 129 1.71 38.50 81.45
C GLN A 129 2.66 37.42 82.01
#